data_AF-A0A929TVB1-F1
#
_entry.id   AF-A0A929TVB1-F1
#
_cell.length_a   1.000
_cell.length_b   1.000
_cell.length_c   1.000
_cell.angle_alpha   90.00
_cell.angle_beta   90.00
_cell.angle_gamma   90.00
#
_symmetry.space_group_name_H-M   'P 1'
#
loop_
_entity.id
_entity.type
_entity.pdbx_description
1 polymer ?
#
loop_
_entity_poly.entity_id
_entity_poly.type
_entity_poly.pdbx_seq_one_letter_code
_entity_poly.pdbx_strand_id
1 'polypeptide(L)'
;MKHFDDLVVGAGLFGCVYAHEMRRQGRNVLVIDKRNHVAGNIFTKEIRGIQVHEYGAHIFHTSDREVWDYANRFCMMNHYINAPVAVYRDELYNLPFNMNTFSRMWQIRTPAEAKKKIAQQTEAEIRRILSGRLHRQPDAVTEEEVRGFQAKNLEEQGLSLAGRDIFDKLIRGYTEKQWGRKCEELPAFIIKRLPFRFVYDNNYFNDPYQGIPVGGYTAFCEKLLGLRPCESSQEDDLAGSIEVRCKTDYRDLVVMQEDGLPARPFALKSGERFDRLIYTGAVDAFFSYKEGTLEYRSLRFEKEDLPDEENYQGNAVVNYTEWEVPFTRIIEHKHFEFGKGAGTVITREYPASWKRGDEPYYPMNDEKNNALFARYMERAKRMPDVMFGGRLGAYRYFNMDQVIRTALDAAKK
;
A
#
# COMPACT_ATOMS: atom_id res chain seq x y z
N MET A 1 25.91 30.55 -8.24
CA MET A 1 24.71 29.74 -8.52
C MET A 1 24.47 28.83 -7.33
N LYS A 2 23.21 28.58 -6.96
CA LYS A 2 22.88 27.71 -5.82
C LYS A 2 23.31 26.26 -6.14
N HIS A 3 23.86 25.58 -5.14
CA HIS A 3 24.31 24.19 -5.23
C HIS A 3 23.52 23.36 -4.22
N PHE A 4 23.10 22.17 -4.62
CA PHE A 4 22.44 21.21 -3.74
C PHE A 4 23.30 19.96 -3.59
N ASP A 5 23.35 19.39 -2.40
CA ASP A 5 24.04 18.13 -2.19
C ASP A 5 23.23 16.96 -2.79
N ASP A 6 21.89 17.01 -2.71
CA ASP A 6 20.98 16.01 -3.28
C ASP A 6 19.80 16.65 -4.02
N LEU A 7 19.46 16.05 -5.17
CA LEU A 7 18.14 16.21 -5.79
C LEU A 7 17.30 14.96 -5.48
N VAL A 8 16.20 15.14 -4.76
CA VAL A 8 15.21 14.09 -4.46
C VAL A 8 14.02 14.22 -5.40
N VAL A 9 13.78 13.20 -6.23
CA VAL A 9 12.64 13.13 -7.14
C VAL A 9 11.52 12.31 -6.52
N GLY A 10 10.43 13.01 -6.18
CA GLY A 10 9.24 12.51 -5.51
C GLY A 10 9.20 12.93 -4.04
N ALA A 11 8.17 13.70 -3.67
CA ALA A 11 7.87 14.14 -2.31
C ALA A 11 6.94 13.15 -1.58
N GLY A 12 7.02 11.85 -1.90
CA GLY A 12 6.38 10.80 -1.11
C GLY A 12 7.10 10.57 0.22
N LEU A 13 6.58 9.65 1.04
CA LEU A 13 7.13 9.41 2.39
C LEU A 13 8.64 9.09 2.39
N PHE A 14 9.12 8.30 1.41
CA PHE A 14 10.56 8.02 1.28
C PHE A 14 11.37 9.31 1.10
N GLY A 15 10.98 10.13 0.13
CA GLY A 15 11.68 11.38 -0.19
C GLY A 15 11.63 12.38 0.95
N CYS A 16 10.50 12.47 1.66
CA CYS A 16 10.36 13.34 2.83
C CYS A 16 11.31 12.92 3.97
N VAL A 17 11.33 11.63 4.32
CA VAL A 17 12.22 11.11 5.39
C VAL A 17 13.68 11.25 4.98
N TYR A 18 14.04 10.87 3.75
CA TYR A 18 15.42 10.98 3.27
C TYR A 18 15.90 12.44 3.30
N ALA A 19 15.10 13.37 2.74
CA ALA A 19 15.46 14.79 2.72
C ALA A 19 15.62 15.36 4.13
N HIS A 20 14.75 14.96 5.07
CA HIS A 20 14.85 15.33 6.46
C HIS A 20 16.17 14.87 7.09
N GLU A 21 16.53 13.59 6.93
CA GLU A 21 17.78 13.06 7.48
C GLU A 21 19.02 13.71 6.84
N MET A 22 19.00 14.01 5.54
CA MET A 22 20.08 14.75 4.87
C MET A 22 20.22 16.17 5.41
N ARG A 23 19.09 16.87 5.61
CA ARG A 23 19.07 18.20 6.24
C ARG A 23 19.72 18.16 7.63
N ARG A 24 19.39 17.14 8.43
CA ARG A 24 19.99 16.92 9.76
C ARG A 24 21.51 16.70 9.70
N GLN A 25 22.01 16.12 8.62
CA GLN A 25 23.43 15.92 8.37
C GLN A 25 24.11 17.18 7.79
N GLY A 26 23.42 18.32 7.71
CA GLY A 26 23.99 19.58 7.21
C GLY A 26 23.91 19.74 5.68
N ARG A 27 23.21 18.84 4.98
CA ARG A 27 23.13 18.85 3.51
C ARG A 27 21.98 19.73 3.00
N ASN A 28 22.16 20.29 1.82
CA ASN A 28 21.18 21.09 1.09
C ASN A 28 20.46 20.22 0.07
N VAL A 29 19.15 20.06 0.24
CA VAL A 29 18.35 19.13 -0.55
C VAL A 29 17.32 19.89 -1.36
N LEU A 30 17.24 19.59 -2.65
CA LEU A 30 16.11 19.98 -3.48
C LEU A 30 15.17 18.78 -3.61
N VAL A 31 13.94 18.91 -3.11
CA VAL A 31 12.88 17.92 -3.28
C VAL A 31 11.93 18.41 -4.36
N ILE A 32 11.63 17.57 -5.34
CA ILE A 32 10.67 17.88 -6.40
C ILE A 32 9.55 16.86 -6.45
N ASP A 33 8.37 17.28 -6.85
CA ASP A 33 7.28 16.38 -7.19
C ASP A 33 6.53 16.88 -8.42
N LYS A 34 6.15 15.95 -9.30
CA LYS A 34 5.32 16.26 -10.47
C LYS A 34 3.89 16.63 -10.07
N ARG A 35 3.41 16.14 -8.91
CA ARG A 35 2.11 16.49 -8.35
C ARG A 35 2.14 17.90 -7.78
N ASN A 36 0.97 18.48 -7.57
CA ASN A 36 0.80 19.80 -6.98
C ASN A 36 0.82 19.79 -5.44
N HIS A 37 1.21 18.69 -4.81
CA HIS A 37 1.23 18.50 -3.37
C HIS A 37 2.35 17.53 -2.97
N VAL A 38 2.71 17.54 -1.68
CA VAL A 38 3.65 16.59 -1.06
C VAL A 38 2.93 15.34 -0.56
N ALA A 39 3.63 14.41 0.08
CA ALA A 39 3.13 13.18 0.70
C ALA A 39 2.75 12.05 -0.29
N GLY A 40 2.86 12.25 -1.61
CA GLY A 40 2.62 11.18 -2.59
C GLY A 40 1.26 10.51 -2.41
N ASN A 41 1.21 9.17 -2.33
CA ASN A 41 -0.05 8.44 -2.16
C ASN A 41 -0.66 8.55 -0.74
N ILE A 42 0.10 8.94 0.27
CA ILE A 42 -0.45 9.13 1.62
C ILE A 42 -1.07 10.53 1.79
N PHE A 43 -1.09 11.36 0.74
CA PHE A 43 -1.66 12.70 0.79
C PHE A 43 -3.10 12.72 1.33
N THR A 44 -3.30 13.56 2.35
CA THR A 44 -4.61 13.89 2.90
C THR A 44 -5.00 15.33 2.57
N LYS A 45 -6.27 15.55 2.26
CA LYS A 45 -6.85 16.87 2.04
C LYS A 45 -7.93 17.13 3.08
N GLU A 46 -7.89 18.28 3.73
CA GLU A 46 -8.95 18.66 4.66
C GLU A 46 -10.21 19.13 3.90
N ILE A 47 -11.36 18.56 4.28
CA ILE A 47 -12.69 18.99 3.83
C ILE A 47 -13.58 19.07 5.07
N ARG A 48 -14.04 20.28 5.45
CA ARG A 48 -14.96 20.49 6.59
C ARG A 48 -14.47 19.86 7.91
N GLY A 49 -13.16 19.89 8.15
CA GLY A 49 -12.51 19.31 9.34
C GLY A 49 -12.24 17.80 9.24
N ILE A 50 -12.57 17.15 8.12
CA ILE A 50 -12.28 15.74 7.83
C ILE A 50 -10.98 15.64 7.03
N GLN A 51 -10.04 14.81 7.49
CA GLN A 51 -8.83 14.49 6.73
C GLN A 51 -9.13 13.39 5.71
N VAL A 52 -9.34 13.79 4.45
CA VAL A 52 -9.72 12.87 3.36
C VAL A 52 -8.47 12.28 2.73
N HIS A 53 -8.38 10.94 2.69
CA HIS A 53 -7.29 10.23 2.05
C HIS A 53 -7.53 10.13 0.54
N GLU A 54 -6.77 10.89 -0.25
CA GLU A 54 -7.09 11.10 -1.68
C GLU A 54 -6.80 9.89 -2.57
N TYR A 55 -5.91 8.99 -2.13
CA TYR A 55 -5.41 7.87 -2.93
C TYR A 55 -5.57 6.51 -2.23
N GLY A 56 -6.69 6.36 -1.50
CA GLY A 56 -7.03 5.16 -0.74
C GLY A 56 -6.72 5.28 0.74
N ALA A 57 -7.28 4.38 1.55
CA ALA A 57 -7.09 4.36 2.99
C ALA A 57 -5.62 4.06 3.35
N HIS A 58 -5.04 4.86 4.24
CA HIS A 58 -3.69 4.66 4.74
C HIS A 58 -3.74 4.64 6.26
N ILE A 59 -3.32 3.53 6.85
CA ILE A 59 -3.28 3.32 8.29
C ILE A 59 -1.83 3.05 8.67
N PHE A 60 -1.28 3.81 9.63
CA PHE A 60 0.07 3.58 10.10
C PHE A 60 0.07 2.42 11.09
N HIS A 61 0.94 1.44 10.86
CA HIS A 61 1.15 0.33 11.78
C HIS A 61 2.60 -0.15 11.66
N THR A 62 3.20 -0.56 12.77
CA THR A 62 4.56 -1.11 12.76
C THR A 62 4.89 -1.90 14.03
N SER A 63 5.76 -2.89 13.88
CA SER A 63 6.44 -3.58 14.98
C SER A 63 7.81 -2.98 15.29
N ASP A 64 8.26 -2.01 14.49
CA ASP A 64 9.56 -1.36 14.63
C ASP A 64 9.41 -0.11 15.52
N ARG A 65 9.90 -0.22 16.76
CA ARG A 65 9.81 0.86 17.73
C ARG A 65 10.57 2.12 17.31
N GLU A 66 11.72 1.99 16.65
CA GLU A 66 12.48 3.16 16.19
C GLU A 66 11.69 3.92 15.12
N VAL A 67 11.00 3.21 14.22
CA VAL A 67 10.13 3.83 13.21
C VAL A 67 8.91 4.50 13.84
N TRP A 68 8.28 3.86 14.85
CA TRP A 68 7.17 4.45 15.60
C TRP A 68 7.58 5.73 16.33
N ASP A 69 8.67 5.67 17.09
CA ASP A 69 9.19 6.80 17.84
C ASP A 69 9.62 7.92 16.88
N TYR A 70 10.23 7.57 15.75
CA TYR A 70 10.58 8.53 14.69
C TYR A 70 9.36 9.28 14.15
N ALA A 71 8.29 8.57 13.77
CA ALA A 71 7.09 9.19 13.25
C ALA A 71 6.43 10.11 14.29
N ASN A 72 6.43 9.70 15.56
CA ASN A 72 5.83 10.46 16.65
C ASN A 72 6.61 11.75 17.01
N ARG A 73 7.85 11.92 16.55
CA ARG A 73 8.58 13.20 16.66
C ARG A 73 7.91 14.31 15.84
N PHE A 74 7.21 13.96 14.77
CA PHE A 74 6.61 14.92 13.84
C PHE A 74 5.08 14.98 13.93
N CYS A 75 4.44 14.02 14.59
CA CYS A 75 2.98 14.03 14.74
C CYS A 75 2.56 13.29 15.99
N MET A 76 1.41 13.68 16.54
CA MET A 76 0.72 12.83 17.50
C MET A 76 -0.05 11.78 16.72
N MET A 77 0.30 10.50 16.87
CA MET A 77 -0.52 9.40 16.38
C MET A 77 -1.72 9.21 17.31
N ASN A 78 -2.92 9.14 16.76
CA ASN A 78 -4.10 8.74 17.53
C ASN A 78 -4.10 7.23 17.81
N HIS A 79 -5.07 6.75 18.58
CA HIS A 79 -5.22 5.32 18.94
C HIS A 79 -6.18 4.58 17.99
N TYR A 80 -6.34 5.02 16.75
CA TYR A 80 -7.19 4.35 15.77
C TYR A 80 -6.73 2.91 15.54
N ILE A 81 -7.65 1.96 15.68
CA ILE A 81 -7.43 0.54 15.37
C ILE A 81 -8.27 0.19 14.15
N ASN A 82 -7.61 -0.26 13.08
CA ASN A 82 -8.26 -0.65 11.85
C ASN A 82 -9.07 -1.93 12.08
N ALA A 83 -10.38 -1.83 11.96
CA ALA A 83 -11.30 -2.95 12.12
C ALA A 83 -12.32 -2.96 10.96
N PRO A 84 -11.87 -3.27 9.74
CA PRO A 84 -12.74 -3.25 8.58
C PRO A 84 -13.83 -4.32 8.71
N VAL A 85 -14.92 -4.11 7.98
CA VAL A 85 -16.00 -5.08 7.83
C VAL A 85 -16.21 -5.43 6.37
N ALA A 86 -16.85 -6.56 6.10
CA ALA A 86 -17.17 -7.06 4.77
C ALA A 86 -18.68 -7.24 4.61
N VAL A 87 -19.23 -6.68 3.55
CA VAL A 87 -20.60 -6.88 3.10
C VAL A 87 -20.60 -7.96 2.01
N TYR A 88 -21.42 -8.98 2.21
CA TYR A 88 -21.77 -9.99 1.22
C TYR A 88 -23.29 -10.12 1.20
N ARG A 89 -23.96 -9.62 0.15
CA ARG A 89 -25.42 -9.53 0.08
C ARG A 89 -25.99 -8.74 1.26
N ASP A 90 -26.92 -9.34 1.98
CA ASP A 90 -27.55 -8.83 3.20
C ASP A 90 -26.73 -9.13 4.48
N GLU A 91 -25.57 -9.75 4.35
CA GLU A 91 -24.75 -10.17 5.48
C GLU A 91 -23.54 -9.24 5.71
N LEU A 92 -23.29 -8.91 6.98
CA LEU A 92 -22.12 -8.16 7.43
C LEU A 92 -21.20 -9.06 8.25
N TYR A 93 -19.90 -9.02 7.96
CA TYR A 93 -18.87 -9.82 8.60
C TYR A 93 -17.71 -8.96 9.09
N ASN A 94 -17.19 -9.24 10.29
CA ASN A 94 -15.96 -8.59 10.76
C ASN A 94 -14.73 -9.17 10.05
N LEU A 95 -13.73 -8.30 9.82
CA LEU A 95 -12.39 -8.67 9.38
C LEU A 95 -11.36 -8.27 10.45
N PRO A 96 -10.20 -8.95 10.52
CA PRO A 96 -9.81 -10.10 9.72
C PRO A 96 -10.61 -11.35 10.13
N PHE A 97 -10.39 -12.49 9.47
CA PHE A 97 -11.08 -13.73 9.79
C PHE A 97 -10.82 -14.16 11.24
N ASN A 98 -11.80 -13.93 12.11
CA ASN A 98 -11.69 -14.17 13.55
C ASN A 98 -12.97 -14.80 14.13
N MET A 99 -13.04 -15.01 15.44
CA MET A 99 -14.24 -15.61 16.06
C MET A 99 -15.53 -14.82 15.81
N ASN A 100 -15.47 -13.48 15.65
CA ASN A 100 -16.63 -12.69 15.22
C ASN A 100 -17.14 -13.14 13.84
N THR A 101 -16.22 -13.32 12.88
CA THR A 101 -16.53 -13.82 11.53
C THR A 101 -17.14 -15.22 11.60
N PHE A 102 -16.48 -16.15 12.29
CA PHE A 102 -16.90 -17.56 12.31
C PHE A 102 -18.21 -17.77 13.05
N SER A 103 -18.42 -17.04 14.15
CA SER A 103 -19.67 -17.11 14.93
C SER A 103 -20.84 -16.56 14.13
N ARG A 104 -20.65 -15.45 13.41
CA ARG A 104 -21.68 -14.93 12.50
C ARG A 104 -21.99 -15.91 11.37
N MET A 105 -20.95 -16.50 10.76
CA MET A 105 -21.08 -17.36 9.60
C MET A 105 -21.75 -18.71 9.90
N TRP A 106 -21.40 -19.32 11.05
CA TRP A 106 -21.79 -20.70 11.36
C TRP A 106 -22.61 -20.86 12.63
N GLN A 107 -22.95 -19.76 13.31
CA GLN A 107 -23.68 -19.74 14.59
C GLN A 107 -23.00 -20.59 15.69
N ILE A 108 -21.67 -20.65 15.64
CA ILE A 108 -20.82 -21.32 16.64
C ILE A 108 -20.36 -20.34 17.72
N ARG A 109 -19.74 -20.83 18.80
CA ARG A 109 -19.30 -19.98 19.92
C ARG A 109 -17.85 -20.21 20.32
N THR A 110 -17.27 -21.36 19.97
CA THR A 110 -15.95 -21.78 20.46
C THR A 110 -14.90 -21.90 19.35
N PRO A 111 -13.61 -21.64 19.66
CA PRO A 111 -12.49 -21.94 18.79
C PRO A 111 -12.45 -23.37 18.24
N ALA A 112 -12.84 -24.35 19.05
CA ALA A 112 -12.83 -25.76 18.66
C ALA A 112 -13.87 -26.04 17.57
N GLU A 113 -15.07 -25.50 17.69
CA GLU A 113 -16.11 -25.59 16.65
C GLU A 113 -15.66 -24.92 15.35
N ALA A 114 -15.02 -23.75 15.42
CA ALA A 114 -14.51 -23.03 14.26
C ALA A 114 -13.45 -23.86 13.51
N LYS A 115 -12.44 -24.37 14.24
CA LYS A 115 -11.40 -25.24 13.69
C LYS A 115 -11.99 -26.49 13.06
N LYS A 116 -12.95 -27.13 13.73
CA LYS A 116 -13.64 -28.32 13.20
C LYS A 116 -14.37 -28.02 11.90
N LYS A 117 -15.12 -26.91 11.84
CA LYS A 117 -15.88 -26.52 10.65
C LYS A 117 -14.98 -26.19 9.45
N ILE A 118 -13.89 -25.46 9.70
CA ILE A 118 -12.87 -25.15 8.68
C ILE A 118 -12.25 -26.46 8.17
N ALA A 119 -11.74 -27.30 9.07
CA ALA A 119 -11.08 -28.57 8.70
C ALA A 119 -12.00 -29.46 7.85
N GLN A 120 -13.28 -29.59 8.25
CA GLN A 120 -14.28 -30.33 7.51
C GLN A 120 -14.47 -29.79 6.09
N GLN A 121 -14.60 -28.47 5.92
CA GLN A 121 -14.79 -27.88 4.58
C GLN A 121 -13.52 -27.95 3.73
N THR A 122 -12.34 -27.69 4.32
CA THR A 122 -11.08 -27.75 3.58
C THR A 122 -10.80 -29.16 3.08
N GLU A 123 -11.02 -30.18 3.91
CA GLU A 123 -10.80 -31.58 3.52
C GLU A 123 -11.80 -32.01 2.42
N ALA A 124 -13.08 -31.67 2.59
CA ALA A 124 -14.10 -31.96 1.58
C ALA A 124 -13.77 -31.30 0.23
N GLU A 125 -13.31 -30.05 0.23
CA GLU A 125 -12.93 -29.36 -1.01
C GLU A 125 -11.66 -29.95 -1.62
N ILE A 126 -10.64 -30.31 -0.82
CA ILE A 126 -9.44 -30.99 -1.33
C ILE A 126 -9.81 -32.32 -2.00
N ARG A 127 -10.64 -33.14 -1.34
CA ARG A 127 -11.12 -34.41 -1.91
C ARG A 127 -11.92 -34.19 -3.18
N ARG A 128 -12.81 -33.20 -3.22
CA ARG A 128 -13.58 -32.83 -4.42
C ARG A 128 -12.67 -32.43 -5.58
N ILE A 129 -11.66 -31.59 -5.32
CA ILE A 129 -10.70 -31.13 -6.32
C ILE A 129 -9.86 -32.30 -6.85
N LEU A 130 -9.31 -33.12 -5.95
CA LEU A 130 -8.52 -34.30 -6.33
C LEU A 130 -9.36 -35.33 -7.09
N SER A 131 -10.60 -35.58 -6.66
CA SER A 131 -11.57 -36.41 -7.36
C SER A 131 -11.75 -35.97 -8.82
N GLY A 132 -11.94 -34.67 -9.05
CA GLY A 132 -12.03 -34.11 -10.40
C GLY A 132 -10.75 -34.28 -11.22
N ARG A 133 -9.59 -34.05 -10.59
CA ARG A 133 -8.27 -34.20 -11.25
C ARG A 133 -7.91 -35.65 -11.58
N LEU A 134 -8.32 -36.60 -10.75
CA LEU A 134 -7.99 -38.03 -10.85
C LEU A 134 -9.08 -38.84 -11.56
N HIS A 135 -10.22 -38.22 -11.86
CA HIS A 135 -11.41 -38.87 -12.45
C HIS A 135 -11.91 -40.07 -11.63
N ARG A 136 -11.99 -39.90 -10.30
CA ARG A 136 -12.46 -40.92 -9.34
C ARG A 136 -13.46 -40.31 -8.37
N GLN A 137 -14.22 -41.13 -7.66
CA GLN A 137 -15.13 -40.61 -6.61
C GLN A 137 -14.33 -40.01 -5.44
N PRO A 138 -14.86 -38.98 -4.73
CA PRO A 138 -14.18 -38.35 -3.59
C PRO A 138 -13.76 -39.32 -2.49
N ASP A 139 -14.56 -40.36 -2.22
CA ASP A 139 -14.27 -41.37 -1.20
C ASP A 139 -13.12 -42.32 -1.58
N ALA A 140 -12.74 -42.35 -2.86
CA ALA A 140 -11.58 -43.10 -3.35
C ALA A 140 -10.27 -42.31 -3.28
N VAL A 141 -10.31 -41.03 -2.86
CA VAL A 141 -9.11 -40.23 -2.60
C VAL A 141 -8.52 -40.63 -1.25
N THR A 142 -7.26 -41.01 -1.24
CA THR A 142 -6.56 -41.50 -0.06
C THR A 142 -6.12 -40.35 0.87
N GLU A 143 -5.89 -40.66 2.15
CA GLU A 143 -5.31 -39.71 3.12
C GLU A 143 -3.92 -39.19 2.72
N GLU A 144 -3.16 -39.98 1.97
CA GLU A 144 -1.85 -39.58 1.47
C GLU A 144 -1.98 -38.52 0.36
N GLU A 145 -2.92 -38.69 -0.56
CA GLU A 145 -3.20 -37.72 -1.62
C GLU A 145 -3.75 -36.39 -1.05
N VAL A 146 -4.60 -36.45 -0.02
CA VAL A 146 -5.09 -35.25 0.68
C VAL A 146 -3.93 -34.51 1.35
N ARG A 147 -3.04 -35.21 2.06
CA ARG A 147 -1.86 -34.60 2.72
C ARG A 147 -0.85 -34.05 1.72
N GLY A 148 -0.74 -34.67 0.54
CA GLY A 148 0.13 -34.23 -0.56
C GLY A 148 -0.49 -33.16 -1.46
N PHE A 149 -1.66 -32.60 -1.11
CA PHE A 149 -2.36 -31.67 -1.97
C PHE A 149 -1.54 -30.41 -2.28
N GLN A 150 -1.47 -30.07 -3.57
CA GLN A 150 -0.91 -28.82 -4.05
C GLN A 150 -1.93 -28.10 -4.94
N ALA A 151 -2.23 -26.86 -4.57
CA ALA A 151 -3.06 -25.97 -5.36
C ALA A 151 -2.31 -25.51 -6.63
N LYS A 152 -3.00 -25.53 -7.76
CA LYS A 152 -2.50 -25.06 -9.06
C LYS A 152 -2.88 -23.60 -9.30
N ASN A 153 -3.96 -23.12 -8.67
CA ASN A 153 -4.45 -21.76 -8.80
C ASN A 153 -4.97 -21.20 -7.46
N LEU A 154 -5.37 -19.94 -7.47
CA LEU A 154 -5.85 -19.22 -6.29
C LEU A 154 -7.15 -19.80 -5.75
N GLU A 155 -8.07 -20.25 -6.62
CA GLU A 155 -9.32 -20.87 -6.17
C GLU A 155 -9.04 -22.10 -5.31
N GLU A 156 -8.28 -23.05 -5.84
CA GLU A 156 -7.94 -24.29 -5.12
C GLU A 156 -7.18 -24.00 -3.81
N GLN A 157 -6.27 -23.01 -3.85
CA GLN A 157 -5.54 -22.58 -2.66
C GLN A 157 -6.50 -22.00 -1.60
N GLY A 158 -7.39 -21.10 -2.00
CA GLY A 158 -8.37 -20.48 -1.12
C GLY A 158 -9.31 -21.51 -0.50
N LEU A 159 -9.82 -22.45 -1.30
CA LEU A 159 -10.69 -23.54 -0.83
C LEU A 159 -9.95 -24.48 0.12
N SER A 160 -8.71 -24.86 -0.18
CA SER A 160 -7.90 -25.72 0.70
C SER A 160 -7.51 -25.08 2.03
N LEU A 161 -7.48 -23.74 2.09
CA LEU A 161 -7.13 -22.99 3.30
C LEU A 161 -8.36 -22.59 4.12
N ALA A 162 -9.45 -22.20 3.46
CA ALA A 162 -10.59 -21.54 4.09
C ALA A 162 -11.87 -22.37 4.14
N GLY A 163 -11.96 -23.40 3.29
CA GLY A 163 -13.24 -24.03 2.99
C GLY A 163 -14.13 -23.18 2.10
N ARG A 164 -15.25 -23.76 1.67
CA ARG A 164 -16.15 -23.17 0.68
C ARG A 164 -16.82 -21.89 1.17
N ASP A 165 -17.34 -21.85 2.40
CA ASP A 165 -18.16 -20.72 2.85
C ASP A 165 -17.36 -19.41 2.92
N ILE A 166 -16.17 -19.46 3.54
CA ILE A 166 -15.29 -18.29 3.64
C ILE A 166 -14.81 -17.91 2.24
N PHE A 167 -14.45 -18.89 1.41
CA PHE A 167 -13.95 -18.62 0.07
C PHE A 167 -14.99 -17.90 -0.78
N ASP A 168 -16.21 -18.44 -0.89
CA ASP A 168 -17.24 -17.88 -1.75
C ASP A 168 -17.78 -16.54 -1.23
N LYS A 169 -17.98 -16.42 0.09
CA LYS A 169 -18.55 -15.19 0.67
C LYS A 169 -17.54 -14.06 0.76
N LEU A 170 -16.29 -14.34 1.14
CA LEU A 170 -15.37 -13.28 1.58
C LEU A 170 -14.09 -13.17 0.74
N ILE A 171 -13.78 -14.14 -0.12
CA ILE A 171 -12.52 -14.16 -0.89
C ILE A 171 -12.76 -14.05 -2.40
N ARG A 172 -13.59 -14.92 -2.98
CA ARG A 172 -13.76 -15.11 -4.43
C ARG A 172 -14.05 -13.79 -5.14
N GLY A 173 -15.24 -13.23 -4.94
CA GLY A 173 -15.67 -12.03 -5.67
C GLY A 173 -14.77 -10.82 -5.40
N TYR A 174 -14.31 -10.63 -4.15
CA TYR A 174 -13.37 -9.55 -3.83
C TYR A 174 -12.05 -9.68 -4.59
N THR A 175 -11.47 -10.88 -4.62
CA THR A 175 -10.21 -11.18 -5.32
C THR A 175 -10.38 -11.01 -6.82
N GLU A 176 -11.43 -11.58 -7.39
CA GLU A 176 -11.68 -11.48 -8.83
C GLU A 176 -11.82 -10.03 -9.25
N LYS A 177 -12.55 -9.20 -8.49
CA LYS A 177 -12.66 -7.76 -8.76
C LYS A 177 -11.30 -7.07 -8.69
N GLN A 178 -10.57 -7.28 -7.61
CA GLN A 178 -9.26 -6.65 -7.40
C GLN A 178 -8.28 -6.94 -8.54
N TRP A 179 -8.28 -8.18 -9.04
CA TRP A 179 -7.38 -8.63 -10.10
C TRP A 179 -7.95 -8.52 -11.52
N GLY A 180 -9.26 -8.38 -11.67
CA GLY A 180 -9.96 -8.40 -12.95
C GLY A 180 -9.86 -9.75 -13.68
N ARG A 181 -9.66 -10.86 -12.95
CA ARG A 181 -9.48 -12.22 -13.49
C ARG A 181 -10.11 -13.24 -12.55
N LYS A 182 -10.57 -14.36 -13.10
CA LYS A 182 -11.12 -15.47 -12.29
C LYS A 182 -10.07 -16.07 -11.37
N CYS A 183 -10.48 -16.53 -10.19
CA CYS A 183 -9.57 -17.16 -9.23
C CYS A 183 -8.86 -18.42 -9.79
N GLU A 184 -9.48 -19.10 -10.77
CA GLU A 184 -8.90 -20.26 -11.45
C GLU A 184 -7.72 -19.92 -12.37
N GLU A 185 -7.63 -18.66 -12.83
CA GLU A 185 -6.56 -18.15 -13.70
C GLU A 185 -5.43 -17.47 -12.91
N LEU A 186 -5.64 -17.27 -11.61
CA LEU A 186 -4.70 -16.58 -10.74
C LEU A 186 -3.73 -17.58 -10.10
N PRO A 187 -2.43 -17.27 -10.00
CA PRO A 187 -1.47 -18.14 -9.34
C PRO A 187 -1.79 -18.41 -7.87
N ALA A 188 -1.62 -19.65 -7.41
CA ALA A 188 -1.86 -20.05 -6.03
C ALA A 188 -1.05 -19.23 -5.00
N PHE A 189 0.17 -18.80 -5.35
CA PHE A 189 1.06 -18.09 -4.44
C PHE A 189 0.58 -16.69 -4.04
N ILE A 190 -0.46 -16.14 -4.69
CA ILE A 190 -1.08 -14.87 -4.29
C ILE A 190 -1.65 -14.98 -2.87
N ILE A 191 -2.18 -16.14 -2.48
CA ILE A 191 -2.67 -16.43 -1.12
C ILE A 191 -1.84 -17.56 -0.52
N LYS A 192 -0.70 -17.23 0.07
CA LYS A 192 0.14 -18.26 0.75
C LYS A 192 -0.48 -18.78 2.04
N ARG A 193 -1.13 -17.90 2.81
CA ARG A 193 -1.76 -18.22 4.10
C ARG A 193 -2.92 -17.27 4.38
N LEU A 194 -3.90 -17.72 5.13
CA LEU A 194 -4.97 -16.89 5.68
C LEU A 194 -4.74 -16.66 7.18
N PRO A 195 -4.76 -15.41 7.66
CA PRO A 195 -4.49 -15.10 9.07
C PRO A 195 -5.75 -15.35 9.92
N PHE A 196 -6.10 -16.62 10.14
CA PHE A 196 -7.20 -16.99 11.04
C PHE A 196 -6.87 -16.71 12.50
N ARG A 197 -7.77 -16.01 13.18
CA ARG A 197 -7.69 -15.74 14.61
C ARG A 197 -8.79 -16.50 15.35
N PHE A 198 -8.39 -17.47 16.16
CA PHE A 198 -9.34 -18.22 16.99
C PHE A 198 -9.62 -17.53 18.33
N VAL A 199 -9.79 -16.20 18.27
CA VAL A 199 -10.15 -15.28 19.34
C VAL A 199 -11.09 -14.20 18.77
N TYR A 200 -11.83 -13.50 19.63
CA TYR A 200 -12.68 -12.37 19.23
C TYR A 200 -11.85 -11.09 19.14
N ASP A 201 -11.22 -10.87 17.98
CA ASP A 201 -10.32 -9.75 17.76
C ASP A 201 -10.43 -9.25 16.32
N ASN A 202 -10.93 -8.01 16.17
CA ASN A 202 -11.14 -7.35 14.89
C ASN A 202 -9.97 -6.44 14.47
N ASN A 203 -8.89 -6.36 15.26
CA ASN A 203 -7.73 -5.54 14.89
C ASN A 203 -7.09 -6.10 13.61
N TYR A 204 -7.09 -5.38 12.51
CA TYR A 204 -6.62 -5.91 11.22
C TYR A 204 -5.13 -6.26 11.21
N PHE A 205 -4.33 -5.51 11.96
CA PHE A 205 -2.88 -5.70 12.06
C PHE A 205 -2.52 -6.43 13.37
N ASN A 206 -1.38 -7.10 13.38
CA ASN A 206 -0.82 -7.70 14.61
C ASN A 206 0.29 -6.83 15.22
N ASP A 207 0.59 -5.69 14.58
CA ASP A 207 1.64 -4.78 15.01
C ASP A 207 1.27 -4.12 16.36
N PRO A 208 2.25 -3.97 17.28
CA PRO A 208 2.03 -3.36 18.59
C PRO A 208 1.73 -1.86 18.52
N TYR A 209 2.19 -1.19 17.46
CA TYR A 209 1.95 0.23 17.25
C TYR A 209 1.08 0.46 16.03
N GLN A 210 0.01 1.24 16.19
CA GLN A 210 -0.95 1.56 15.14
C GLN A 210 -1.61 2.91 15.43
N GLY A 211 -1.91 3.67 14.38
CA GLY A 211 -2.64 4.93 14.50
C GLY A 211 -2.74 5.71 13.20
N ILE A 212 -3.36 6.88 13.29
CA ILE A 212 -3.45 7.89 12.24
C ILE A 212 -2.81 9.18 12.79
N PRO A 213 -1.97 9.88 12.00
CA PRO A 213 -1.43 11.16 12.42
C PRO A 213 -2.57 12.19 12.54
N VAL A 214 -2.75 12.75 13.73
CA VAL A 214 -3.77 13.78 13.95
C VAL A 214 -3.47 15.00 13.08
N GLY A 215 -4.47 15.44 12.30
CA GLY A 215 -4.29 16.51 11.31
C GLY A 215 -3.78 16.02 9.95
N GLY A 216 -3.71 14.69 9.76
CA GLY A 216 -3.47 14.06 8.47
C GLY A 216 -1.99 13.88 8.09
N TYR A 217 -1.77 13.00 7.12
CA TYR A 217 -0.44 12.64 6.62
C TYR A 217 0.25 13.77 5.87
N THR A 218 -0.50 14.69 5.26
CA THR A 218 0.09 15.87 4.61
C THR A 218 0.82 16.74 5.63
N ALA A 219 0.20 17.01 6.79
CA ALA A 219 0.82 17.76 7.87
C ALA A 219 2.09 17.06 8.41
N PHE A 220 2.06 15.73 8.51
CA PHE A 220 3.23 14.94 8.89
C PHE A 220 4.39 15.10 7.90
N CYS A 221 4.14 14.99 6.58
CA CYS A 221 5.16 15.18 5.56
C CYS A 221 5.65 16.63 5.46
N GLU A 222 4.78 17.62 5.65
CA GLU A 222 5.18 19.03 5.69
C GLU A 222 6.15 19.33 6.82
N LYS A 223 5.96 18.72 8.00
CA LYS A 223 6.89 18.86 9.13
C LYS A 223 8.25 18.23 8.84
N LEU A 224 8.28 17.03 8.24
CA LEU A 224 9.53 16.41 7.78
C LEU A 224 10.31 17.33 6.83
N LEU A 225 9.60 17.99 5.91
CA LEU A 225 10.18 18.90 4.92
C LEU A 225 10.44 20.32 5.45
N GLY A 226 10.10 20.62 6.71
CA GLY A 226 10.24 21.97 7.28
C GLY A 226 9.28 23.02 6.69
N LEU A 227 8.21 22.58 6.02
CA LEU A 227 7.15 23.44 5.48
C LEU A 227 6.10 23.83 6.54
N ARG A 228 6.09 23.11 7.66
CA ARG A 228 5.22 23.35 8.82
C ARG A 228 6.06 23.26 10.09
N PRO A 229 5.82 24.11 11.11
CA PRO A 229 6.52 24.01 12.39
C PRO A 229 6.35 22.64 13.05
N CYS A 230 7.41 22.17 13.68
CA CYS A 230 7.39 20.99 14.54
C CYS A 230 7.42 21.45 16.01
N GLU A 231 6.71 20.76 16.90
CA GLU A 231 6.72 21.08 18.34
C GLU A 231 8.03 20.63 19.03
N SER A 232 8.80 19.76 18.37
CA SER A 232 10.07 19.27 18.87
C SER A 232 11.18 20.31 18.64
N SER A 233 11.79 20.79 19.73
CA SER A 233 12.94 21.71 19.69
C SER A 233 14.19 21.14 18.99
N GLN A 234 14.24 19.83 18.74
CA GLN A 234 15.32 19.20 17.97
C GLN A 234 15.37 19.68 16.51
N GLU A 235 14.35 20.41 16.05
CA GLU A 235 14.19 20.82 14.64
C GLU A 235 14.52 22.30 14.39
N ASP A 236 14.79 23.08 15.44
CA ASP A 236 14.91 24.54 15.35
C ASP A 236 16.26 25.03 14.77
N ASP A 237 17.32 24.21 14.82
CA ASP A 237 18.69 24.60 14.46
C ASP A 237 19.39 23.60 13.50
N LEU A 238 18.67 23.07 12.50
CA LEU A 238 19.29 22.19 11.51
C LEU A 238 20.18 22.97 10.53
N ALA A 239 21.45 22.57 10.42
CA ALA A 239 22.46 23.22 9.58
C ALA A 239 22.18 23.10 8.06
N GLY A 240 21.49 22.04 7.64
CA GLY A 240 21.12 21.82 6.24
C GLY A 240 19.84 22.57 5.84
N SER A 241 19.53 22.55 4.55
CA SER A 241 18.31 23.16 4.01
C SER A 241 17.51 22.19 3.15
N ILE A 242 16.19 22.38 3.09
CA ILE A 242 15.30 21.68 2.16
C ILE A 242 14.56 22.75 1.35
N GLU A 243 14.62 22.64 0.03
CA GLU A 243 13.74 23.37 -0.88
C GLU A 243 12.78 22.38 -1.53
N VAL A 244 11.49 22.74 -1.62
CA VAL A 244 10.46 21.88 -2.20
C VAL A 244 9.83 22.54 -3.42
N ARG A 245 9.81 21.86 -4.57
CA ARG A 245 9.16 22.30 -5.80
C ARG A 245 8.13 21.27 -6.28
N CYS A 246 6.85 21.56 -6.08
CA CYS A 246 5.75 20.78 -6.65
C CYS A 246 5.46 21.21 -8.10
N LYS A 247 4.60 20.47 -8.80
CA LYS A 247 4.27 20.66 -10.24
C LYS A 247 5.51 20.69 -11.14
N THR A 248 6.52 19.90 -10.79
CA THR A 248 7.82 19.89 -11.46
C THR A 248 8.19 18.46 -11.80
N ASP A 249 8.14 18.12 -13.09
CA ASP A 249 8.66 16.83 -13.56
C ASP A 249 10.20 16.88 -13.62
N TYR A 250 10.82 15.80 -13.17
CA TYR A 250 12.27 15.65 -13.16
C TYR A 250 12.91 15.87 -14.54
N ARG A 251 12.29 15.36 -15.62
CA ARG A 251 12.82 15.50 -16.99
C ARG A 251 12.72 16.92 -17.53
N ASP A 252 11.73 17.66 -17.03
CA ASP A 252 11.54 19.05 -17.40
C ASP A 252 12.54 19.95 -16.69
N LEU A 253 12.98 19.57 -15.49
CA LEU A 253 13.89 20.35 -14.66
C LEU A 253 15.37 20.06 -14.93
N VAL A 254 15.76 18.80 -15.10
CA VAL A 254 17.17 18.37 -15.19
C VAL A 254 17.69 18.46 -16.62
N VAL A 255 18.98 18.78 -16.79
CA VAL A 255 19.65 18.70 -18.09
C VAL A 255 19.80 17.23 -18.47
N MET A 256 19.17 16.83 -19.57
CA MET A 256 19.14 15.45 -20.04
C MET A 256 20.06 15.25 -21.25
N GLN A 257 20.60 14.05 -21.39
CA GLN A 257 21.29 13.58 -22.60
C GLN A 257 20.28 13.11 -23.65
N GLU A 258 20.72 12.97 -24.90
CA GLU A 258 19.89 12.47 -26.01
C GLU A 258 19.30 11.07 -25.73
N ASP A 259 20.02 10.27 -24.95
CA ASP A 259 19.61 8.91 -24.59
C ASP A 259 18.55 8.87 -23.46
N GLY A 260 18.12 10.04 -22.96
CA GLY A 260 17.09 10.20 -21.94
C GLY A 260 17.56 10.02 -20.50
N LEU A 261 18.88 9.92 -20.26
CA LEU A 261 19.48 9.91 -18.92
C LEU A 261 19.94 11.33 -18.50
N PRO A 262 20.10 11.60 -17.20
CA PRO A 262 20.63 12.90 -16.76
C PRO A 262 22.07 13.11 -17.27
N ALA A 263 22.37 14.33 -17.70
CA ALA A 263 23.72 14.73 -18.09
C ALA A 263 24.64 14.79 -16.86
N ARG A 264 25.93 14.54 -17.08
CA ARG A 264 26.98 14.68 -16.05
C ARG A 264 27.99 15.74 -16.47
N PRO A 265 28.43 16.64 -15.56
CA PRO A 265 27.97 16.79 -14.18
C PRO A 265 26.49 17.16 -14.10
N PHE A 266 25.81 16.76 -13.02
CA PHE A 266 24.39 17.00 -12.85
C PHE A 266 24.09 18.49 -12.71
N ALA A 267 23.08 18.95 -13.45
CA ALA A 267 22.62 20.32 -13.44
C ALA A 267 21.12 20.41 -13.75
N LEU A 268 20.48 21.45 -13.20
CA LEU A 268 19.16 21.89 -13.62
C LEU A 268 19.29 22.75 -14.87
N LYS A 269 18.23 22.84 -15.69
CA LYS A 269 18.21 23.71 -16.87
C LYS A 269 18.37 25.20 -16.54
N SER A 270 18.07 25.59 -15.30
CA SER A 270 18.28 26.94 -14.74
C SER A 270 19.72 27.22 -14.30
N GLY A 271 20.61 26.21 -14.29
CA GLY A 271 22.04 26.35 -14.03
C GLY A 271 22.49 25.94 -12.63
N GLU A 272 21.60 25.72 -11.66
CA GLU A 272 21.96 25.09 -10.38
C GLU A 272 22.53 23.68 -10.59
N ARG A 273 23.46 23.28 -9.72
CA ARG A 273 24.09 21.95 -9.75
C ARG A 273 23.69 21.12 -8.54
N PHE A 274 23.82 19.81 -8.68
CA PHE A 274 23.67 18.88 -7.56
C PHE A 274 24.63 17.70 -7.63
N ASP A 275 24.95 17.07 -6.51
CA ASP A 275 25.96 16.00 -6.47
C ASP A 275 25.36 14.60 -6.62
N ARG A 276 24.22 14.34 -5.97
CA ARG A 276 23.53 13.03 -5.98
C ARG A 276 22.09 13.15 -6.44
N LEU A 277 21.61 12.12 -7.15
CA LEU A 277 20.21 11.99 -7.55
C LEU A 277 19.53 10.87 -6.76
N ILE A 278 18.47 11.20 -6.04
CA ILE A 278 17.66 10.25 -5.29
C ILE A 278 16.32 10.12 -5.98
N TYR A 279 16.13 9.04 -6.73
CA TYR A 279 14.98 8.86 -7.60
C TYR A 279 13.97 7.87 -6.99
N THR A 280 12.78 8.36 -6.69
CA THR A 280 11.69 7.54 -6.12
C THR A 280 10.55 7.25 -7.08
N GLY A 281 10.67 7.72 -8.34
CA GLY A 281 9.74 7.41 -9.42
C GLY A 281 9.92 6.00 -9.98
N ALA A 282 9.13 5.64 -11.00
CA ALA A 282 9.20 4.32 -11.62
C ALA A 282 10.55 4.13 -12.35
N VAL A 283 11.24 3.03 -12.04
CA VAL A 283 12.60 2.75 -12.53
C VAL A 283 12.65 2.57 -14.05
N ASP A 284 11.65 1.92 -14.63
CA ASP A 284 11.51 1.76 -16.07
C ASP A 284 11.32 3.12 -16.76
N ALA A 285 10.50 3.99 -16.14
CA ALA A 285 10.33 5.35 -16.57
C ALA A 285 11.64 6.12 -16.50
N PHE A 286 12.52 5.94 -15.51
CA PHE A 286 13.84 6.60 -15.49
C PHE A 286 14.68 6.29 -16.73
N PHE A 287 14.73 5.01 -17.11
CA PHE A 287 15.48 4.53 -18.29
C PHE A 287 14.70 4.68 -19.61
N SER A 288 13.69 5.55 -19.64
CA SER A 288 12.86 5.83 -20.82
C SER A 288 12.23 4.57 -21.44
N TYR A 289 11.89 3.59 -20.59
CA TYR A 289 11.25 2.33 -20.96
C TYR A 289 12.05 1.45 -21.95
N LYS A 290 13.36 1.67 -22.06
CA LYS A 290 14.22 1.00 -23.06
C LYS A 290 14.26 -0.53 -22.97
N GLU A 291 13.97 -1.11 -21.80
CA GLU A 291 13.94 -2.58 -21.62
C GLU A 291 12.51 -3.17 -21.67
N GLY A 292 11.50 -2.32 -21.81
CA GLY A 292 10.08 -2.64 -21.64
C GLY A 292 9.42 -1.87 -20.49
N THR A 293 8.12 -2.06 -20.31
CA THR A 293 7.34 -1.38 -19.26
C THR A 293 7.01 -2.36 -18.14
N LEU A 294 7.28 -1.97 -16.89
CA LEU A 294 6.89 -2.75 -15.71
C LEU A 294 5.38 -2.63 -15.51
N GLU A 295 4.74 -3.76 -15.21
CA GLU A 295 3.28 -3.81 -15.10
C GLU A 295 2.82 -3.55 -13.66
N TYR A 296 1.75 -2.78 -13.53
CA TYR A 296 1.14 -2.49 -12.24
C TYR A 296 -0.36 -2.80 -12.28
N ARG A 297 -0.98 -2.80 -11.11
CA ARG A 297 -2.41 -2.53 -10.96
C ARG A 297 -2.59 -1.06 -10.60
N SER A 298 -3.66 -0.48 -11.11
CA SER A 298 -4.09 0.85 -10.74
C SER A 298 -5.39 0.78 -9.94
N LEU A 299 -5.79 1.93 -9.41
CA LEU A 299 -7.05 2.13 -8.71
C LEU A 299 -7.67 3.43 -9.21
N ARG A 300 -8.99 3.46 -9.22
CA ARG A 300 -9.77 4.67 -9.48
C ARG A 300 -10.62 4.97 -8.26
N PHE A 301 -10.60 6.21 -7.82
CA PHE A 301 -11.32 6.66 -6.63
C PHE A 301 -12.43 7.63 -7.06
N GLU A 302 -13.66 7.33 -6.68
CA GLU A 302 -14.79 8.25 -6.82
C GLU A 302 -15.17 8.77 -5.44
N LYS A 303 -15.01 10.07 -5.25
CA LYS A 303 -15.31 10.75 -3.99
C LYS A 303 -16.67 11.39 -4.06
N GLU A 304 -17.40 11.32 -2.96
CA GLU A 304 -18.70 11.94 -2.80
C GLU A 304 -18.69 12.75 -1.50
N ASP A 305 -18.97 14.05 -1.62
CA ASP A 305 -19.10 14.97 -0.47
C ASP A 305 -20.58 15.02 -0.07
N LEU A 306 -20.87 14.63 1.16
CA LEU A 306 -22.23 14.49 1.69
C LEU A 306 -22.40 15.47 2.85
N PRO A 307 -22.88 16.70 2.60
CA PRO A 307 -22.96 17.72 3.63
C PRO A 307 -24.03 17.47 4.69
N ASP A 308 -25.13 16.82 4.30
CA ASP A 308 -26.31 16.59 5.15
C ASP A 308 -26.34 15.19 5.77
N GLU A 309 -25.33 14.36 5.50
CA GLU A 309 -25.19 13.01 6.06
C GLU A 309 -24.05 12.99 7.09
N GLU A 310 -24.36 12.71 8.35
CA GLU A 310 -23.35 12.71 9.42
C GLU A 310 -22.57 11.39 9.51
N ASN A 311 -23.17 10.28 9.09
CA ASN A 311 -22.55 8.96 9.20
C ASN A 311 -23.14 7.99 8.17
N TYR A 312 -22.40 7.77 7.08
CA TYR A 312 -22.87 7.00 5.94
C TYR A 312 -22.86 5.48 6.21
N GLN A 313 -21.80 4.96 6.84
CA GLN A 313 -21.63 3.50 7.02
C GLN A 313 -21.09 3.07 8.39
N GLY A 314 -20.76 4.01 9.28
CA GLY A 314 -20.36 3.71 10.65
C GLY A 314 -19.01 2.99 10.81
N ASN A 315 -18.21 2.92 9.75
CA ASN A 315 -16.87 2.32 9.77
C ASN A 315 -15.98 3.01 8.73
N ALA A 316 -14.69 3.16 9.03
CA ALA A 316 -13.76 3.79 8.12
C ALA A 316 -13.60 3.01 6.80
N VAL A 317 -13.68 1.67 6.85
CA VAL A 317 -13.49 0.81 5.67
C VAL A 317 -14.50 -0.33 5.67
N VAL A 318 -15.37 -0.33 4.65
CA VAL A 318 -16.32 -1.42 4.38
C VAL A 318 -15.99 -2.05 3.03
N ASN A 319 -15.58 -3.30 3.05
CA ASN A 319 -15.30 -4.08 1.84
C ASN A 319 -16.60 -4.68 1.30
N TYR A 320 -16.78 -4.70 -0.02
CA TYR A 320 -17.92 -5.33 -0.68
C TYR A 320 -17.40 -6.51 -1.47
N THR A 321 -17.79 -7.73 -1.10
CA THR A 321 -17.12 -8.94 -1.62
C THR A 321 -17.84 -9.60 -2.78
N GLU A 322 -19.06 -9.17 -3.11
CA GLU A 322 -19.79 -9.63 -4.29
C GLU A 322 -19.16 -9.13 -5.58
N TRP A 323 -19.14 -9.99 -6.60
CA TRP A 323 -18.55 -9.69 -7.91
C TRP A 323 -19.34 -8.59 -8.65
N GLU A 324 -20.66 -8.59 -8.49
CA GLU A 324 -21.60 -7.69 -9.15
C GLU A 324 -21.48 -6.23 -8.65
N VAL A 325 -20.93 -6.03 -7.45
CA VAL A 325 -20.68 -4.68 -6.90
C VAL A 325 -19.37 -4.13 -7.52
N PRO A 326 -19.41 -3.05 -8.30
CA PRO A 326 -18.28 -2.65 -9.16
C PRO A 326 -17.06 -2.10 -8.39
N PHE A 327 -17.24 -1.60 -7.17
CA PHE A 327 -16.17 -1.16 -6.29
C PHE A 327 -15.77 -2.26 -5.30
N THR A 328 -14.52 -2.23 -4.82
CA THR A 328 -13.99 -3.18 -3.83
C THR A 328 -14.34 -2.75 -2.41
N ARG A 329 -14.36 -1.45 -2.13
CA ARG A 329 -14.68 -0.91 -0.81
C ARG A 329 -15.20 0.52 -0.87
N ILE A 330 -15.86 0.91 0.22
CA ILE A 330 -16.17 2.31 0.55
C ILE A 330 -15.32 2.72 1.75
N ILE A 331 -14.67 3.87 1.62
CA ILE A 331 -13.89 4.52 2.68
C ILE A 331 -14.70 5.71 3.18
N GLU A 332 -15.01 5.75 4.47
CA GLU A 332 -15.63 6.92 5.11
C GLU A 332 -14.62 7.60 6.02
N HIS A 333 -14.06 8.71 5.54
CA HIS A 333 -12.78 9.25 6.05
C HIS A 333 -12.87 9.77 7.49
N LYS A 334 -14.01 10.30 7.91
CA LYS A 334 -14.16 10.90 9.25
C LYS A 334 -13.89 9.92 10.38
N HIS A 335 -14.09 8.62 10.15
CA HIS A 335 -13.87 7.59 11.16
C HIS A 335 -12.39 7.34 11.48
N PHE A 336 -11.44 7.77 10.63
CA PHE A 336 -10.00 7.71 10.95
C PHE A 336 -9.59 8.66 12.09
N GLU A 337 -10.34 9.74 12.29
CA GLU A 337 -10.22 10.66 13.43
C GLU A 337 -11.53 10.72 14.24
N PHE A 338 -12.16 9.56 14.47
CA PHE A 338 -13.28 9.37 15.41
C PHE A 338 -14.53 10.23 15.14
N GLY A 339 -14.85 10.46 13.87
CA GLY A 339 -16.07 11.15 13.45
C GLY A 339 -15.97 12.68 13.47
N LYS A 340 -14.75 13.24 13.59
CA LYS A 340 -14.50 14.69 13.55
C LYS A 340 -14.92 15.31 12.21
N GLY A 341 -15.50 16.52 12.26
CA GLY A 341 -15.95 17.29 11.10
C GLY A 341 -17.46 17.21 10.87
N ALA A 342 -18.01 18.19 10.15
CA ALA A 342 -19.44 18.25 9.81
C ALA A 342 -19.74 17.43 8.55
N GLY A 343 -20.93 16.81 8.47
CA GLY A 343 -21.31 15.86 7.42
C GLY A 343 -20.28 14.74 7.24
N THR A 344 -20.22 14.15 6.05
CA THR A 344 -19.25 13.10 5.75
C THR A 344 -18.71 13.19 4.32
N VAL A 345 -17.57 12.55 4.09
CA VAL A 345 -17.00 12.35 2.76
C VAL A 345 -16.72 10.86 2.63
N ILE A 346 -17.20 10.28 1.53
CA ILE A 346 -16.92 8.88 1.21
C ILE A 346 -16.12 8.76 -0.08
N THR A 347 -15.35 7.68 -0.19
CA THR A 347 -14.66 7.29 -1.43
C THR A 347 -15.01 5.86 -1.78
N ARG A 348 -15.50 5.64 -3.01
CA ARG A 348 -15.59 4.32 -3.63
C ARG A 348 -14.29 4.00 -4.35
N GLU A 349 -13.68 2.87 -4.01
CA GLU A 349 -12.45 2.38 -4.65
C GLU A 349 -12.78 1.35 -5.73
N TYR A 350 -12.36 1.62 -6.95
CA TYR A 350 -12.55 0.74 -8.10
C TYR A 350 -11.20 0.15 -8.53
N PRO A 351 -11.12 -1.17 -8.75
CA PRO A 351 -9.94 -1.77 -9.36
C PRO A 351 -9.80 -1.29 -10.80
N ALA A 352 -8.57 -1.04 -11.24
CA ALA A 352 -8.29 -0.63 -12.61
C ALA A 352 -7.08 -1.39 -13.19
N SER A 353 -7.16 -1.76 -14.46
CA SER A 353 -5.97 -2.12 -15.23
C SER A 353 -5.10 -0.88 -15.38
N TRP A 354 -3.80 -1.02 -15.11
CA TRP A 354 -2.87 0.07 -15.32
C TRP A 354 -2.44 0.16 -16.78
N LYS A 355 -2.34 1.39 -17.29
CA LYS A 355 -1.59 1.73 -18.51
C LYS A 355 -0.66 2.91 -18.22
N ARG A 356 0.31 3.13 -19.10
CA ARG A 356 1.23 4.27 -18.99
C ARG A 356 0.45 5.59 -18.88
N GLY A 357 0.78 6.37 -17.86
CA GLY A 357 0.09 7.61 -17.51
C GLY A 357 -0.83 7.45 -16.30
N ASP A 358 -1.34 6.24 -16.05
CA ASP A 358 -2.09 5.95 -14.83
C ASP A 358 -1.14 5.87 -13.62
N GLU A 359 -1.72 6.09 -12.43
CA GLU A 359 -0.96 5.99 -11.19
C GLU A 359 -0.67 4.50 -10.85
N PRO A 360 0.60 4.10 -10.70
CA PRO A 360 0.96 2.74 -10.32
C PRO A 360 0.77 2.50 -8.81
N TYR A 361 -0.15 1.60 -8.43
CA TYR A 361 -0.43 1.28 -7.02
C TYR A 361 0.24 -0.01 -6.55
N TYR A 362 0.02 -1.12 -7.26
CA TYR A 362 0.55 -2.43 -6.88
C TYR A 362 1.42 -3.01 -7.99
N PRO A 363 2.69 -3.38 -7.73
CA PRO A 363 3.52 -4.05 -8.73
C PRO A 363 2.98 -5.45 -9.04
N MET A 364 3.06 -5.86 -10.30
CA MET A 364 2.77 -7.24 -10.71
C MET A 364 3.99 -8.10 -10.42
N ASN A 365 3.89 -8.97 -9.41
CA ASN A 365 4.99 -9.82 -8.95
C ASN A 365 4.95 -11.20 -9.65
N ASP A 366 5.24 -11.21 -10.94
CA ASP A 366 5.37 -12.42 -11.77
C ASP A 366 6.78 -12.55 -12.36
N GLU A 367 7.08 -13.70 -12.96
CA GLU A 367 8.40 -14.01 -13.51
C GLU A 367 8.84 -13.00 -14.59
N LYS A 368 7.92 -12.59 -15.47
CA LYS A 368 8.16 -11.62 -16.53
C LYS A 368 8.61 -10.27 -15.96
N ASN A 369 7.85 -9.72 -15.01
CA ASN A 369 8.13 -8.41 -14.43
C ASN A 369 9.36 -8.45 -13.51
N ASN A 370 9.57 -9.54 -12.77
CA ASN A 370 10.77 -9.72 -11.95
C ASN A 370 12.04 -9.76 -12.81
N ALA A 371 12.02 -10.48 -13.93
CA ALA A 371 13.14 -10.53 -14.86
C ALA A 371 13.39 -9.17 -15.55
N LEU A 372 12.33 -8.44 -15.89
CA LEU A 372 12.44 -7.08 -16.43
C LEU A 372 13.05 -6.11 -15.41
N PHE A 373 12.57 -6.12 -14.18
CA PHE A 373 13.10 -5.28 -13.11
C PHE A 373 14.58 -5.56 -12.84
N ALA A 374 15.00 -6.83 -12.86
CA ALA A 374 16.40 -7.21 -12.69
C ALA A 374 17.32 -6.57 -13.77
N ARG A 375 16.86 -6.49 -15.03
CA ARG A 375 17.62 -5.80 -16.10
C ARG A 375 17.77 -4.30 -15.83
N TYR A 376 16.72 -3.64 -15.34
CA TYR A 376 16.80 -2.24 -14.94
C TYR A 376 17.78 -2.03 -13.77
N MET A 377 17.76 -2.91 -12.78
CA MET A 377 18.68 -2.82 -11.65
C MET A 377 20.15 -3.03 -12.06
N GLU A 378 20.43 -3.85 -13.07
CA GLU A 378 21.79 -4.00 -13.60
C GLU A 378 22.28 -2.71 -14.28
N ARG A 379 21.38 -1.95 -14.92
CA ARG A 379 21.70 -0.63 -15.46
C ARG A 379 21.91 0.40 -14.36
N ALA A 380 21.07 0.37 -13.32
CA ALA A 380 21.18 1.26 -12.16
C ALA A 380 22.53 1.12 -11.44
N LYS A 381 23.10 -0.09 -11.35
CA LYS A 381 24.43 -0.31 -10.75
C LYS A 381 25.57 0.47 -11.43
N ARG A 382 25.40 0.85 -12.70
CA ARG A 382 26.39 1.63 -13.46
C ARG A 382 26.32 3.14 -13.18
N MET A 383 25.41 3.57 -12.29
CA MET A 383 25.16 4.97 -11.95
C MET A 383 25.24 5.13 -10.41
N PRO A 384 26.43 5.05 -9.80
CA PRO A 384 26.59 5.06 -8.34
C PRO A 384 26.17 6.38 -7.67
N ASP A 385 26.08 7.44 -8.46
CA ASP A 385 25.61 8.78 -8.09
C ASP A 385 24.07 8.92 -8.19
N VAL A 386 23.36 7.85 -8.57
CA VAL A 386 21.89 7.77 -8.61
C VAL A 386 21.41 6.65 -7.68
N MET A 387 20.64 7.01 -6.66
CA MET A 387 19.97 6.06 -5.76
C MET A 387 18.51 5.88 -6.16
N PHE A 388 18.09 4.62 -6.31
CA PHE A 388 16.68 4.28 -6.52
C PHE A 388 16.05 3.85 -5.21
N GLY A 389 14.94 4.48 -4.83
CA GLY A 389 14.28 4.28 -3.55
C GLY A 389 12.75 4.28 -3.63
N GLY A 390 12.10 4.03 -2.50
CA GLY A 390 10.65 4.00 -2.39
C GLY A 390 9.97 2.88 -3.21
N ARG A 391 8.63 2.92 -3.24
CA ARG A 391 7.79 1.88 -3.85
C ARG A 391 8.08 1.68 -5.33
N LEU A 392 8.21 2.77 -6.08
CA LEU A 392 8.31 2.74 -7.54
C LEU A 392 9.76 2.50 -7.99
N GLY A 393 10.74 3.12 -7.33
CA GLY A 393 12.15 2.92 -7.64
C GLY A 393 12.63 1.50 -7.33
N ALA A 394 12.06 0.87 -6.29
CA ALA A 394 12.37 -0.52 -5.91
C ALA A 394 11.41 -1.57 -6.51
N TYR A 395 10.43 -1.16 -7.32
CA TYR A 395 9.37 -2.03 -7.88
C TYR A 395 8.78 -3.01 -6.84
N ARG A 396 8.45 -2.50 -5.66
CA ARG A 396 8.03 -3.33 -4.53
C ARG A 396 6.92 -2.65 -3.75
N TYR A 397 5.90 -3.40 -3.36
CA TYR A 397 4.90 -2.92 -2.43
C TYR A 397 5.52 -2.78 -1.03
N PHE A 398 5.45 -1.58 -0.47
CA PHE A 398 5.88 -1.28 0.89
C PHE A 398 4.73 -0.66 1.69
N ASN A 399 4.61 -1.09 2.94
CA ASN A 399 3.84 -0.34 3.94
C ASN A 399 4.62 0.93 4.34
N MET A 400 3.94 1.89 4.97
CA MET A 400 4.56 3.17 5.33
C MET A 400 5.76 3.01 6.26
N ASP A 401 5.69 2.11 7.24
CA ASP A 401 6.77 1.85 8.18
C ASP A 401 8.03 1.30 7.49
N GLN A 402 7.85 0.40 6.52
CA GLN A 402 8.92 -0.13 5.68
C GLN A 402 9.53 0.96 4.81
N VAL A 403 8.72 1.91 4.30
CA VAL A 403 9.23 3.07 3.56
C VAL A 403 10.07 3.97 4.46
N ILE A 404 9.63 4.23 5.70
CA ILE A 404 10.42 5.01 6.67
C ILE A 404 11.73 4.30 6.96
N ARG A 405 11.70 3.01 7.32
CA ARG A 405 12.91 2.22 7.61
C ARG A 405 13.90 2.26 6.44
N THR A 406 13.43 2.00 5.22
CA THR A 406 14.30 2.01 4.04
C THR A 406 14.86 3.39 3.72
N ALA A 407 14.14 4.47 4.00
CA ALA A 407 14.64 5.84 3.86
C ALA A 407 15.70 6.19 4.92
N LEU A 408 15.47 5.80 6.19
CA LEU A 408 16.45 5.96 7.27
C LEU A 408 17.75 5.19 6.97
N ASP A 409 17.63 3.97 6.45
CA ASP A 409 18.80 3.16 6.08
C ASP A 409 19.52 3.72 4.85
N ALA A 410 18.77 4.31 3.91
CA ALA A 410 19.34 5.00 2.75
C ALA A 410 20.10 6.27 3.14
N ALA A 411 19.61 7.01 4.13
CA ALA A 411 20.24 8.23 4.65
C ALA A 411 21.55 7.96 5.40
N LYS A 412 21.83 6.71 5.79
CA LYS A 412 23.10 6.31 6.42
C LYS A 412 24.20 5.98 5.38
N LYS A 413 23.87 5.98 4.08
CA LYS A 413 24.77 5.65 2.97
C LYS A 413 25.16 6.87 2.16
#